data_AF-A0A9D8QUV4-F1
#
_entry.id   AF-A0A9D8QUV4-F1
#
_cell.length_a   1.000
_cell.length_b   1.000
_cell.length_c   1.000
_cell.angle_alpha   90.00
_cell.angle_beta   90.00
_cell.angle_gamma   90.00
#
_symmetry.space_group_name_H-M   'P 1'
#
loop_
_entity.id
_entity.type
_entity.pdbx_description
1 polymer ?
#
loop_
_entity_poly.entity_id
_entity_poly.type
_entity_poly.pdbx_seq_one_letter_code
_entity_poly.pdbx_strand_id
1 'polypeptide(L)'
;MTREEIVEAVNTAFEEMEIPREELTPEKEFFKDLGLDSLDMVDLMISLQRKFGVQLRQNEEIKKVRTLNDIYDFFVKLDAQRNAGDGSAK
;
A
#
# COMPACT_ATOMS: atom_id res chain seq x y z
N MET A 1 6.17 -6.09 10.83
CA MET A 1 5.22 -5.09 11.36
C MET A 1 3.86 -5.77 11.56
N THR A 2 3.02 -5.25 12.43
CA THR A 2 1.63 -5.72 12.59
C THR A 2 0.76 -5.19 11.44
N ARG A 3 -0.39 -5.84 11.19
CA ARG A 3 -1.36 -5.37 10.18
C ARG A 3 -1.84 -3.95 10.49
N GLU A 4 -2.04 -3.63 11.77
CA GLU A 4 -2.49 -2.31 12.22
C GLU A 4 -1.48 -1.21 11.87
N GLU A 5 -0.18 -1.44 12.13
CA GLU A 5 0.88 -0.50 11.75
C GLU A 5 0.93 -0.28 10.24
N ILE A 6 0.74 -1.34 9.45
CA ILE A 6 0.71 -1.26 7.99
C ILE A 6 -0.49 -0.44 7.51
N VAL A 7 -1.68 -0.71 8.04
CA VAL A 7 -2.90 0.04 7.72
C VAL A 7 -2.72 1.51 8.07
N GLU A 8 -2.17 1.82 9.24
CA GLU A 8 -1.94 3.20 9.67
C GLU A 8 -0.93 3.92 8.78
N ALA A 9 0.19 3.27 8.44
CA ALA A 9 1.20 3.85 7.56
C ALA A 9 0.67 4.09 6.13
N VAL A 10 -0.15 3.17 5.62
CA VAL A 10 -0.83 3.34 4.33
C VAL A 10 -1.84 4.48 4.41
N ASN A 11 -2.66 4.53 5.45
CA ASN A 11 -3.64 5.61 5.63
C ASN A 11 -2.99 6.98 5.72
N THR A 12 -1.86 7.07 6.43
CA THR A 12 -1.08 8.31 6.52
C THR A 12 -0.62 8.80 5.14
N ALA A 13 -0.26 7.89 4.23
CA ALA A 13 0.12 8.26 2.87
C ALA A 13 -1.05 8.84 2.07
N PHE A 14 -2.28 8.36 2.30
CA PHE A 14 -3.48 8.94 1.71
C PHE A 14 -3.86 10.28 2.35
N GLU A 15 -3.69 10.43 3.66
CA GLU A 15 -3.88 11.71 4.35
C GLU A 15 -2.90 12.78 3.84
N GLU A 16 -1.65 12.40 3.52
CA GLU A 16 -0.65 13.28 2.86
C GLU A 16 -1.07 13.71 1.44
N MET A 17 -1.98 12.97 0.80
CA MET A 17 -2.56 13.27 -0.51
C MET A 17 -3.91 14.00 -0.40
N GLU A 18 -4.22 14.58 0.77
CA GLU A 18 -5.47 15.30 1.05
C GLU A 18 -6.73 14.41 1.01
N ILE A 19 -6.59 13.09 1.15
CA ILE A 19 -7.73 12.16 1.27
C ILE A 19 -8.10 11.98 2.74
N PRO A 20 -9.34 12.27 3.14
CA PRO A 20 -9.76 12.14 4.53
C PRO A 20 -9.84 10.68 4.96
N ARG A 21 -9.44 10.40 6.20
CA ARG A 21 -9.45 9.05 6.79
C ARG A 21 -10.84 8.40 6.80
N GLU A 22 -11.89 9.21 6.79
CA GLU A 22 -13.29 8.74 6.72
C GLU A 22 -13.63 8.05 5.39
N GLU A 23 -12.96 8.44 4.30
CA GLU A 23 -13.10 7.79 2.99
C GLU A 23 -12.22 6.53 2.88
N LEU A 24 -11.27 6.33 3.80
CA LEU A 24 -10.34 5.20 3.79
C LEU A 24 -10.97 3.91 4.34
N THR A 25 -12.02 3.43 3.68
CA THR A 25 -12.63 2.14 4.04
C THR A 25 -12.10 1.00 3.16
N PRO A 26 -11.94 -0.23 3.70
CA PRO A 26 -11.30 -1.34 2.99
C PRO A 26 -11.98 -1.70 1.66
N GLU A 27 -13.28 -1.43 1.55
CA GLU A 27 -14.13 -1.76 0.39
C GLU A 27 -14.01 -0.74 -0.75
N LYS A 28 -13.43 0.44 -0.49
CA LYS A 28 -13.35 1.54 -1.46
C LYS A 28 -12.31 1.24 -2.54
N GLU A 29 -12.68 1.50 -3.78
CA GLU A 29 -11.80 1.43 -4.94
C GLU A 29 -11.07 2.76 -5.18
N PHE A 30 -9.78 2.70 -5.51
CA PHE A 30 -8.93 3.88 -5.72
C PHE A 30 -9.45 4.82 -6.82
N PHE A 31 -9.73 4.26 -7.99
CA PHE A 31 -10.15 5.05 -9.16
C PHE A 31 -11.62 5.46 -9.09
N LYS A 32 -12.47 4.61 -8.50
CA LYS A 32 -13.92 4.75 -8.59
C LYS A 32 -14.51 5.50 -7.39
N ASP A 33 -14.04 5.21 -6.19
CA ASP A 33 -14.58 5.81 -4.97
C ASP A 33 -13.69 6.95 -4.46
N LEU A 34 -12.37 6.77 -4.46
CA LEU A 34 -11.43 7.81 -4.03
C LEU A 34 -11.10 8.82 -5.13
N GLY A 35 -11.53 8.55 -6.36
CA GLY A 35 -11.31 9.45 -7.50
C GLY A 35 -9.83 9.65 -7.86
N LEU A 36 -8.97 8.69 -7.51
CA LEU A 36 -7.55 8.78 -7.82
C LEU A 36 -7.30 8.52 -9.29
N ASP A 37 -6.48 9.36 -9.90
CA ASP A 37 -6.03 9.19 -11.27
C ASP A 37 -4.75 8.34 -11.36
N SER A 38 -4.38 7.96 -12.58
CA SER A 38 -3.15 7.21 -12.84
C SER A 38 -1.87 7.91 -12.32
N LEU A 39 -1.87 9.24 -12.24
CA LEU A 39 -0.76 10.03 -11.68
C LEU A 39 -0.74 9.94 -10.16
N ASP A 40 -1.90 10.09 -9.51
CA ASP A 40 -2.03 9.97 -8.05
C ASP A 40 -1.58 8.59 -7.57
N MET A 41 -1.90 7.54 -8.32
CA MET A 41 -1.43 6.20 -8.04
C MET A 41 0.10 6.08 -8.10
N VAL A 42 0.76 6.79 -9.02
CA VAL A 42 2.23 6.82 -9.10
C VAL A 42 2.82 7.54 -7.89
N ASP A 43 2.24 8.66 -7.46
CA ASP A 43 2.70 9.42 -6.29
C ASP A 43 2.49 8.65 -4.98
N LEU A 44 1.32 8.03 -4.82
CA LEU A 44 1.02 7.11 -3.72
C LEU A 44 2.06 5.98 -3.66
N MET A 45 2.34 5.33 -4.79
CA MET A 45 3.34 4.28 -4.87
C MET A 45 4.72 4.77 -4.44
N ILE A 46 5.11 6.00 -4.82
CA ILE A 46 6.40 6.58 -4.41
C ILE A 46 6.42 6.87 -2.91
N SER A 47 5.35 7.42 -2.34
CA SER A 47 5.24 7.69 -0.90
C SER A 47 5.34 6.41 -0.09
N LEU A 48 4.56 5.39 -0.46
CA LEU A 48 4.56 4.08 0.21
C LEU A 48 5.91 3.36 0.03
N GLN A 49 6.51 3.38 -1.16
CA GLN A 49 7.86 2.82 -1.39
C GLN A 49 8.89 3.46 -0.45
N ARG A 50 8.82 4.78 -0.22
CA ARG A 50 9.72 5.49 0.71
C ARG A 50 9.41 5.15 2.17
N LYS A 51 8.13 5.13 2.58
CA LYS A 51 7.72 4.81 3.95
C LYS A 51 8.12 3.39 4.36
N PHE A 52 7.89 2.40 3.49
CA PHE A 52 8.18 0.99 3.77
C PHE A 52 9.57 0.54 3.32
N GLY A 53 10.31 1.37 2.57
CA GLY A 53 11.62 1.00 2.03
C GLY A 53 11.56 -0.23 1.11
N VAL A 54 10.56 -0.28 0.23
CA VAL A 54 10.29 -1.43 -0.66
C VAL A 54 10.25 -0.99 -2.12
N GLN A 55 10.57 -1.87 -3.07
CA GLN A 55 10.49 -1.54 -4.50
C GLN A 55 9.14 -1.95 -5.09
N LEU A 56 8.17 -1.04 -5.11
CA LEU A 56 6.82 -1.32 -5.63
C LEU A 56 6.79 -1.43 -7.16
N ARG A 57 7.58 -0.64 -7.88
CA ARG A 57 7.55 -0.58 -9.35
C ARG A 57 7.84 -1.91 -10.06
N GLN A 58 8.59 -2.81 -9.41
CA GLN A 58 8.92 -4.13 -9.98
C GLN A 58 7.92 -5.20 -9.59
N ASN A 59 6.98 -4.90 -8.68
CA ASN A 59 6.03 -5.87 -8.19
C ASN A 59 4.74 -5.82 -9.02
N GLU A 60 4.47 -6.87 -9.80
CA GLU A 60 3.27 -6.95 -10.62
C GLU A 60 1.96 -7.03 -9.81
N GLU A 61 2.01 -7.43 -8.53
CA GLU A 61 0.82 -7.47 -7.67
C GLU A 61 0.28 -6.07 -7.37
N ILE A 62 1.14 -5.05 -7.27
CA ILE A 62 0.68 -3.66 -7.06
C ILE A 62 -0.17 -3.18 -8.24
N LYS A 63 0.04 -3.71 -9.45
CA LYS A 63 -0.77 -3.39 -10.63
C LYS A 63 -2.16 -4.02 -10.57
N LYS A 64 -2.34 -5.03 -9.72
CA LYS A 64 -3.62 -5.72 -9.51
C LYS A 64 -4.42 -5.12 -8.35
N VAL A 65 -3.78 -4.31 -7.51
CA VAL A 65 -4.40 -3.62 -6.38
C VAL A 65 -5.44 -2.62 -6.90
N ARG A 66 -6.69 -2.76 -6.45
CA ARG A 66 -7.80 -1.89 -6.83
C ARG A 66 -8.53 -1.28 -5.66
N THR A 67 -8.52 -1.95 -4.51
CA THR A 67 -9.17 -1.50 -3.27
C THR A 67 -8.16 -1.21 -2.18
N LEU A 68 -8.60 -0.47 -1.16
CA LEU A 68 -7.80 -0.26 0.04
C LEU A 68 -7.46 -1.58 0.76
N ASN A 69 -8.39 -2.53 0.79
CA ASN A 69 -8.06 -3.84 1.38
C ASN A 69 -6.93 -4.55 0.61
N ASP A 70 -6.92 -4.47 -0.73
CA ASP A 70 -5.86 -5.08 -1.53
C ASP A 70 -4.49 -4.49 -1.19
N ILE A 71 -4.40 -3.17 -1.01
CA ILE A 71 -3.11 -2.54 -0.68
C ILE A 71 -2.65 -2.91 0.72
N TYR A 72 -3.55 -2.97 1.71
CA TYR A 72 -3.20 -3.42 3.05
C TYR A 72 -2.69 -4.85 3.04
N ASP A 73 -3.42 -5.76 2.39
CA ASP A 73 -3.04 -7.17 2.31
C ASP A 73 -1.75 -7.36 1.50
N PHE A 74 -1.51 -6.53 0.49
CA PHE A 74 -0.25 -6.50 -0.26
C PHE A 74 0.94 -6.20 0.66
N PHE A 75 0.88 -5.13 1.47
CA PHE A 75 1.98 -4.80 2.38
C PHE A 75 2.14 -5.80 3.52
N VAL A 76 1.04 -6.36 4.03
CA VAL A 76 1.07 -7.45 5.03
C VAL A 76 1.82 -8.66 4.46
N LYS A 77 1.49 -9.09 3.24
CA LYS A 77 2.21 -10.18 2.56
C LYS A 77 3.66 -9.82 2.30
N LEU A 78 3.95 -8.60 1.88
CA LEU A 78 5.30 -8.15 1.58
C LEU A 78 6.18 -8.15 2.83
N ASP A 79 5.69 -7.65 3.96
CA ASP A 79 6.38 -7.70 5.24
C ASP A 79 6.58 -9.14 5.72
N ALA A 80 5.56 -9.99 5.58
CA ALA A 80 5.67 -11.42 5.90
C ALA A 80 6.74 -12.11 5.03
N GLN A 81 6.82 -11.81 3.73
CA GLN A 81 7.84 -12.35 2.82
C GLN A 81 9.24 -11.83 3.14
N ARG A 82 9.38 -10.56 3.54
CA ARG A 82 10.66 -9.99 3.99
C ARG A 82 11.16 -10.66 5.25
N ASN A 83 10.26 -10.92 6.21
CA ASN A 83 10.60 -11.63 7.44
C ASN A 83 10.82 -13.14 7.22
N ALA A 84 10.18 -13.75 6.21
CA ALA A 84 10.40 -15.15 5.84
C ALA A 84 11.67 -15.38 4.99
N GLY A 85 12.18 -14.34 4.32
CA GLY A 85 13.34 -14.39 3.43
C GLY A 85 14.71 -14.44 4.11
N ASP A 86 14.80 -14.14 5.42
CA ASP A 86 16.05 -14.23 6.20
C ASP A 86 16.41 -15.67 6.62
N GLY A 87 15.73 -16.68 6.07
CA GLY A 87 16.01 -18.10 6.31
C GLY A 87 16.80 -18.81 5.20
N SER A 88 17.20 -18.13 4.12
CA SER A 88 17.78 -18.77 2.92
C SER A 88 19.08 -18.12 2.45
N ALA A 89 20.10 -18.10 3.31
CA ALA A 89 21.49 -18.03 2.89
C ALA A 89 22.37 -18.79 3.88
N LYS A 90 22.43 -20.12 3.70
CA LYS A 90 23.52 -20.96 4.21
C LYS A 90 24.22 -21.61 3.03
#